data_AF-A0A822YAQ2-F1
#
_entry.id   AF-A0A822YAQ2-F1
#
_cell.length_a   1.000
_cell.length_b   1.000
_cell.length_c   1.000
_cell.angle_alpha   90.00
_cell.angle_beta   90.00
_cell.angle_gamma   90.00
#
_symmetry.space_group_name_H-M   'P 1'
#
loop_
_entity.id
_entity.type
_entity.pdbx_description
1 polymer ?
#
loop_
_entity_poly.entity_id
_entity_poly.type
_entity_poly.pdbx_seq_one_letter_code
_entity_poly.pdbx_strand_id
1 'polypeptide(L)'
;MANRNLDRVMSLGISDLALDRVMEFIQDPRDRNAVSLVCRRWYEADSRTRKHVIIALCYTCTPDRLARRFRCLESLKLKGKPRAAMFNLIPEDWGGYAGPWINEIARDFQCLKSLHFRRMIVKDNDLEVLAQARGYMLEVLKLDKCSGFSTDGLRHIGRSCRYLLS
;
A
#
# COMPACT_ATOMS: atom_id res chain seq x y z
N MET A 1 44.81 36.15 -3.75
CA MET A 1 45.41 34.89 -3.24
C MET A 1 44.27 34.05 -2.67
N ALA A 2 43.56 33.31 -3.52
CA ALA A 2 43.79 31.88 -3.76
C ALA A 2 43.61 31.00 -2.50
N ASN A 3 42.37 30.59 -2.30
CA ASN A 3 41.94 29.19 -2.12
C ASN A 3 42.69 28.34 -1.08
N ARG A 4 42.19 28.28 0.16
CA ARG A 4 42.38 27.12 1.08
C ARG A 4 41.21 27.02 2.06
N ASN A 5 40.17 26.31 1.65
CA ASN A 5 39.67 25.16 2.39
C ASN A 5 38.51 24.57 1.60
N LEU A 6 38.92 23.78 0.61
CA LEU A 6 38.17 22.70 -0.02
C LEU A 6 37.79 21.61 1.02
N ASP A 7 37.26 21.99 2.18
CA ASP A 7 36.86 21.05 3.25
C ASP A 7 35.52 20.37 2.95
N ARG A 8 34.97 20.58 1.75
CA ARG A 8 34.05 19.64 1.12
C ARG A 8 34.83 18.70 0.21
N VAL A 9 35.77 17.96 0.80
CA VAL A 9 36.11 16.65 0.26
C VAL A 9 34.79 15.90 0.13
N MET A 10 34.48 15.58 -1.12
CA MET A 10 33.28 14.92 -1.59
C MET A 10 32.81 13.87 -0.57
N SER A 11 31.56 13.96 -0.13
CA SER A 11 30.92 12.85 0.57
C SER A 11 31.09 11.61 -0.32
N LEU A 12 32.02 10.72 0.05
CA LEU A 12 32.26 9.42 -0.57
C LEU A 12 31.08 8.45 -0.39
N GLY A 13 29.95 8.94 0.15
CA GLY A 13 28.72 8.19 0.28
C GLY A 13 27.98 8.11 -1.05
N ILE A 14 27.43 6.94 -1.34
CA ILE A 14 26.42 6.68 -2.39
C ILE A 14 25.41 7.84 -2.38
N SER A 15 25.06 8.42 -3.53
CA SER A 15 24.04 9.49 -3.63
C SER A 15 22.63 8.96 -3.34
N ASP A 16 21.66 9.83 -3.02
CA ASP A 16 20.28 9.35 -2.76
C ASP A 16 19.67 8.68 -3.98
N LEU A 17 19.95 9.18 -5.19
CA LEU A 17 19.51 8.54 -6.43
C LEU A 17 20.13 7.15 -6.60
N ALA A 18 21.44 7.02 -6.37
CA ALA A 18 22.11 5.72 -6.46
C ALA A 18 21.60 4.75 -5.39
N LEU A 19 21.32 5.24 -4.17
CA LEU A 19 20.75 4.45 -3.10
C LEU A 19 19.34 3.97 -3.46
N ASP A 20 18.48 4.87 -3.97
CA ASP A 20 17.12 4.52 -4.40
C ASP A 20 17.17 3.47 -5.53
N ARG A 21 18.14 3.54 -6.44
CA ARG A 21 18.38 2.49 -7.46
C ARG A 21 18.81 1.15 -6.86
N VAL A 22 19.72 1.15 -5.89
CA VAL A 22 20.10 -0.10 -5.18
C VAL A 22 18.89 -0.69 -4.48
N MET A 23 18.06 0.16 -3.87
CA MET A 23 16.84 -0.24 -3.16
C MET A 23 15.80 -0.91 -4.06
N GLU A 24 15.75 -0.58 -5.37
CA GLU A 24 14.91 -1.26 -6.37
C GLU A 24 15.29 -2.73 -6.59
N PHE A 25 16.52 -3.15 -6.28
CA PHE A 25 16.94 -4.55 -6.40
C PHE A 25 16.67 -5.38 -5.13
N ILE A 26 16.36 -4.75 -4.00
CA ILE A 26 16.09 -5.45 -2.74
C ILE A 26 14.59 -5.74 -2.64
N GLN A 27 14.19 -6.96 -2.99
CA GLN A 27 12.77 -7.35 -3.07
C GLN A 27 12.28 -8.15 -1.86
N ASP A 28 13.14 -8.85 -1.10
CA ASP A 28 12.69 -9.58 0.10
C ASP A 28 12.17 -8.57 1.15
N PRO A 29 10.91 -8.71 1.62
CA PRO A 29 10.36 -7.84 2.63
C PRO A 29 11.18 -7.77 3.93
N ARG A 30 11.87 -8.85 4.31
CA ARG A 30 12.71 -8.92 5.53
C ARG A 30 13.98 -8.11 5.38
N ASP A 31 14.64 -8.18 4.22
CA ASP A 31 15.83 -7.38 3.94
C ASP A 31 15.49 -5.90 3.95
N ARG A 32 14.38 -5.53 3.32
CA ARG A 32 13.88 -4.15 3.35
C ARG A 32 13.60 -3.65 4.78
N ASN A 33 13.08 -4.51 5.65
CA ASN A 33 12.87 -4.17 7.05
C ASN A 33 14.22 -3.94 7.77
N ALA A 34 15.21 -4.81 7.57
CA ALA A 34 16.54 -4.65 8.15
C ALA A 34 17.22 -3.36 7.67
N VAL A 35 17.18 -3.12 6.35
CA VAL A 35 17.72 -1.91 5.70
C VAL A 35 17.11 -0.64 6.28
N SER A 36 15.79 -0.63 6.50
CA SER A 36 15.10 0.55 7.03
C SER A 36 15.54 0.96 8.44
N LEU A 37 16.24 0.09 9.17
CA LEU A 37 16.68 0.32 10.56
C LEU A 37 18.15 0.76 10.66
N VAL A 38 18.90 0.77 9.55
CA VAL A 38 20.33 1.12 9.56
C VAL A 38 20.56 2.56 10.02
N CYS A 39 19.90 3.52 9.36
CA CYS A 39 19.88 4.91 9.78
C CYS A 39 18.73 5.67 9.10
N ARG A 40 18.51 6.93 9.48
CA ARG A 40 17.44 7.78 8.92
C ARG A 40 17.47 7.86 7.39
N ARG A 41 18.66 7.91 6.78
CA ARG A 41 18.82 8.02 5.32
C ARG A 41 18.30 6.76 4.60
N TRP A 42 18.63 5.58 5.11
CA TRP A 42 18.13 4.31 4.58
C TRP A 42 16.64 4.08 4.89
N TYR A 43 16.18 4.55 6.06
CA TYR A 43 14.76 4.57 6.40
C TYR A 43 13.93 5.37 5.38
N GLU A 44 14.42 6.53 4.96
CA GLU A 44 13.77 7.39 3.96
C GLU A 44 13.89 6.78 2.54
N ALA A 45 15.02 6.16 2.19
CA ALA A 45 15.18 5.43 0.93
C ALA A 45 14.19 4.25 0.83
N ASP A 46 14.01 3.47 1.91
CA ASP A 46 12.98 2.43 1.97
C ASP A 46 11.57 3.02 1.80
N SER A 47 11.29 4.13 2.50
CA SER A 47 9.99 4.83 2.41
C SER A 47 9.60 5.19 0.98
N ARG A 48 10.54 5.73 0.21
CA ARG A 48 10.31 6.20 -1.16
C ARG A 48 10.16 5.06 -2.17
N THR A 49 10.87 3.95 -1.95
CA THR A 49 11.03 2.90 -2.97
C THR A 49 10.20 1.64 -2.70
N ARG A 50 9.54 1.52 -1.53
CA ARG A 50 8.77 0.31 -1.19
C ARG A 50 7.47 0.28 -2.00
N LYS A 51 7.38 -0.66 -2.94
CA LYS A 51 6.22 -0.78 -3.84
C LYS A 51 5.10 -1.68 -3.33
N HIS A 52 5.43 -2.68 -2.51
CA HIS A 52 4.48 -3.70 -2.08
C HIS A 52 4.45 -3.83 -0.55
N VAL A 53 3.26 -3.78 0.04
CA VAL A 53 3.04 -3.95 1.48
C VAL A 53 1.88 -4.90 1.75
N ILE A 54 2.07 -5.76 2.74
CA ILE A 54 1.05 -6.67 3.26
C ILE A 54 0.80 -6.32 4.73
N ILE A 55 -0.45 -6.02 5.07
CA ILE A 55 -0.91 -5.89 6.44
C ILE A 55 -1.70 -7.14 6.79
N ALA A 56 -1.15 -7.94 7.70
CA ALA A 56 -1.70 -9.23 8.09
C ALA A 56 -2.97 -9.14 8.95
N LEU A 57 -3.23 -7.97 9.56
CA LEU A 57 -4.42 -7.62 10.30
C LEU A 57 -4.66 -6.12 10.20
N CYS A 58 -5.77 -5.69 9.59
CA CYS A 58 -6.04 -4.28 9.27
C CYS A 58 -6.15 -3.35 10.49
N TYR A 59 -6.18 -3.89 11.71
CA TYR A 59 -6.21 -3.14 12.96
C TYR A 59 -4.82 -2.85 13.55
N THR A 60 -3.73 -3.35 12.95
CA THR A 60 -2.37 -3.14 13.49
C THR A 60 -1.81 -1.74 13.25
N CYS A 61 -2.37 -1.01 12.29
CA CYS A 61 -1.98 0.38 12.02
C CYS A 61 -3.14 1.14 11.37
N THR A 62 -3.08 2.47 11.45
CA THR A 62 -4.01 3.34 10.74
C THR A 62 -3.64 3.47 9.27
N PRO A 63 -4.62 3.71 8.38
CA PRO A 63 -4.35 4.00 6.97
C PRO A 63 -3.38 5.18 6.77
N ASP A 64 -3.61 6.30 7.45
CA ASP A 64 -2.73 7.48 7.44
C ASP A 64 -1.27 7.15 7.78
N ARG A 65 -1.03 6.29 8.80
CA ARG A 65 0.33 5.89 9.15
C ARG A 65 1.02 5.15 7.99
N LEU A 66 0.27 4.32 7.27
CA LEU A 66 0.80 3.63 6.09
C LEU A 66 1.10 4.63 4.96
N ALA A 67 0.16 5.55 4.66
CA ALA A 67 0.32 6.58 3.64
C ALA A 67 1.56 7.44 3.87
N ARG A 68 1.76 7.89 5.12
CA ARG A 68 2.95 8.67 5.51
C ARG A 68 4.25 7.87 5.40
N ARG A 69 4.21 6.56 5.66
CA ARG A 69 5.39 5.69 5.62
C ARG A 69 5.78 5.27 4.20
N PHE A 70 4.82 5.03 3.31
CA PHE A 70 5.09 4.53 1.95
C PHE A 70 4.30 5.34 0.92
N ARG A 71 4.90 6.42 0.43
CA ARG A 71 4.21 7.40 -0.43
C ARG A 71 3.99 6.91 -1.86
N CYS A 72 4.89 6.06 -2.36
CA CYS A 72 4.87 5.54 -3.73
C CYS A 72 4.42 4.07 -3.78
N LEU A 73 3.48 3.68 -2.91
CA LEU A 73 3.02 2.30 -2.83
C LEU A 73 2.22 1.93 -4.09
N GLU A 74 2.63 0.85 -4.78
CA GLU A 74 1.98 0.36 -5.99
C GLU A 74 1.02 -0.81 -5.70
N SER A 75 1.27 -1.58 -4.63
CA SER A 75 0.41 -2.70 -4.23
C SER A 75 0.22 -2.79 -2.72
N LEU A 76 -1.04 -2.99 -2.33
CA LEU A 76 -1.46 -3.15 -0.96
C LEU A 76 -2.30 -4.41 -0.79
N LYS A 77 -1.94 -5.24 0.19
CA LYS A 77 -2.75 -6.37 0.65
C LYS A 77 -3.16 -6.17 2.10
N LEU A 78 -4.46 -6.21 2.35
CA LEU A 78 -5.06 -6.04 3.67
C LEU A 78 -5.82 -7.31 4.05
N LYS A 79 -5.63 -7.77 5.28
CA LYS A 79 -6.39 -8.88 5.85
C LYS A 79 -7.24 -8.38 7.02
N GLY A 80 -8.53 -8.70 7.00
CA GLY A 80 -9.47 -8.35 8.07
C GLY A 80 -9.62 -9.47 9.09
N LYS A 81 -10.76 -10.15 9.04
CA LYS A 81 -11.16 -11.21 9.97
C LYS A 81 -10.07 -12.29 10.14
N PRO A 82 -9.92 -12.89 11.33
CA PRO A 82 -8.96 -13.96 11.57
C PRO A 82 -9.30 -15.22 10.76
N ARG A 83 -8.41 -16.22 10.76
CA ARG A 83 -8.60 -17.45 9.95
C ARG A 83 -9.81 -18.27 10.38
N ALA A 84 -10.19 -18.17 11.65
CA ALA A 84 -11.38 -18.77 12.22
C ALA A 84 -12.68 -18.37 11.48
N ALA A 85 -12.74 -17.19 10.86
CA ALA A 85 -13.91 -16.76 10.07
C ALA A 85 -14.18 -17.65 8.85
N MET A 86 -13.18 -18.37 8.34
CA MET A 86 -13.38 -19.34 7.26
C MET A 86 -14.09 -20.62 7.70
N PHE A 87 -14.30 -20.80 9.00
CA PHE A 87 -14.92 -21.97 9.61
C PHE A 87 -16.19 -21.59 10.39
N ASN A 88 -16.81 -20.44 10.07
CA ASN A 88 -18.00 -19.90 10.74
C ASN A 88 -17.83 -19.70 12.27
N LEU A 89 -16.60 -19.55 12.75
CA LEU A 89 -16.29 -19.36 14.17
C LEU A 89 -16.25 -17.89 14.60
N ILE A 90 -16.51 -16.95 13.68
CA ILE A 90 -16.41 -15.51 13.90
C ILE A 90 -17.72 -14.87 13.42
N PRO A 91 -18.33 -13.98 14.22
CA PRO A 91 -19.51 -13.24 13.79
C PRO A 91 -19.30 -12.47 12.49
N GLU A 92 -20.37 -12.29 11.71
CA GLU A 92 -20.28 -11.57 10.43
C GLU A 92 -19.92 -10.10 10.61
N ASP A 93 -20.39 -9.48 11.69
CA ASP A 93 -20.19 -8.08 12.07
C ASP A 93 -18.92 -7.85 12.91
N TRP A 94 -18.07 -8.87 13.09
CA TRP A 94 -16.82 -8.81 13.88
C TRP A 94 -15.92 -7.62 13.51
N GLY A 95 -15.94 -7.22 12.24
CA GLY A 95 -15.18 -6.10 11.71
C GLY A 95 -14.34 -6.47 10.49
N GLY A 96 -13.26 -5.72 10.28
CA GLY A 96 -12.47 -5.74 9.05
C GLY A 96 -13.05 -4.87 7.94
N TYR A 97 -13.64 -3.73 8.29
CA TYR A 97 -14.23 -2.79 7.34
C TYR A 97 -13.17 -2.14 6.44
N ALA A 98 -13.41 -2.15 5.12
CA ALA A 98 -12.51 -1.57 4.14
C ALA A 98 -12.67 -0.05 3.97
N GLY A 99 -13.84 0.51 4.30
CA GLY A 99 -14.14 1.94 4.12
C GLY A 99 -13.03 2.91 4.58
N PRO A 100 -12.50 2.83 5.82
CA PRO A 100 -11.41 3.71 6.26
C PRO A 100 -10.14 3.59 5.40
N TRP A 101 -9.82 2.38 4.95
CA TRP A 101 -8.67 2.14 4.07
C TRP A 101 -8.92 2.70 2.68
N ILE A 102 -10.12 2.54 2.13
CA ILE A 102 -10.49 3.02 0.80
C ILE A 102 -10.51 4.54 0.75
N ASN A 103 -11.06 5.20 1.77
CA ASN A 103 -11.05 6.66 1.87
C ASN A 103 -9.62 7.22 1.89
N GLU A 104 -8.71 6.56 2.62
CA GLU A 104 -7.30 6.95 2.62
C GLU A 104 -6.63 6.67 1.27
N ILE A 105 -6.93 5.52 0.66
CA ILE A 105 -6.42 5.17 -0.66
C ILE A 105 -6.83 6.21 -1.69
N ALA A 106 -8.09 6.65 -1.68
CA ALA A 106 -8.61 7.67 -2.57
C ALA A 106 -7.83 9.00 -2.45
N ARG A 107 -7.49 9.38 -1.21
CA ARG A 107 -6.80 10.62 -0.88
C ARG A 107 -5.29 10.58 -1.20
N ASP A 108 -4.56 9.61 -0.64
CA ASP A 108 -3.09 9.70 -0.56
C ASP A 108 -2.34 8.69 -1.45
N PHE A 109 -2.95 7.56 -1.80
CA PHE A 109 -2.23 6.48 -2.49
C PHE A 109 -2.21 6.65 -4.01
N GLN A 110 -1.52 7.68 -4.49
CA GLN A 110 -1.56 8.10 -5.89
C GLN A 110 -0.87 7.13 -6.88
N CYS A 111 -0.06 6.19 -6.39
CA CYS A 111 0.64 5.21 -7.25
C CYS A 111 0.00 3.81 -7.23
N LEU A 112 -1.12 3.63 -6.52
CA LEU A 112 -1.66 2.31 -6.23
C LEU A 112 -2.32 1.69 -7.46
N LYS A 113 -1.77 0.57 -7.92
CA LYS A 113 -2.23 -0.21 -9.07
C LYS A 113 -2.90 -1.51 -8.68
N SER A 114 -2.51 -2.08 -7.53
CA SER A 114 -2.95 -3.40 -7.09
C SER A 114 -3.48 -3.35 -5.67
N LEU A 115 -4.74 -3.76 -5.49
CA LEU A 115 -5.40 -3.79 -4.19
C LEU A 115 -5.97 -5.18 -3.91
N HIS A 116 -5.62 -5.76 -2.76
CA HIS A 116 -6.08 -7.07 -2.34
C HIS A 116 -6.69 -6.98 -0.95
N PHE A 117 -8.01 -7.07 -0.87
CA PHE A 117 -8.74 -7.25 0.37
C PHE A 117 -8.96 -8.74 0.63
N ARG A 118 -8.64 -9.20 1.83
CA ARG A 118 -8.86 -10.60 2.22
C ARG A 118 -9.62 -10.70 3.53
N ARG A 119 -10.79 -11.33 3.50
CA ARG A 119 -11.69 -11.48 4.67
C ARG A 119 -12.05 -10.13 5.28
N MET A 120 -12.46 -9.19 4.44
CA MET A 120 -12.85 -7.85 4.84
C MET A 120 -14.31 -7.59 4.49
N ILE A 121 -14.92 -6.64 5.19
CA ILE A 121 -16.25 -6.14 4.88
C ILE A 121 -16.08 -4.95 3.94
N VAL A 122 -16.57 -5.07 2.72
CA VAL A 122 -16.48 -4.07 1.65
C VAL A 122 -17.90 -3.73 1.23
N LYS A 123 -18.31 -2.47 1.29
CA LYS A 123 -19.65 -2.03 0.88
C LYS A 123 -19.63 -1.52 -0.57
N ASP A 124 -20.80 -1.46 -1.19
CA ASP A 124 -20.95 -0.91 -2.55
C ASP A 124 -20.46 0.54 -2.66
N ASN A 125 -20.80 1.37 -1.67
CA ASN A 125 -20.30 2.74 -1.58
C ASN A 125 -18.76 2.80 -1.49
N ASP A 126 -18.13 1.83 -0.82
CA ASP A 126 -16.67 1.78 -0.76
C ASP A 126 -16.08 1.47 -2.15
N LEU A 127 -16.68 0.54 -2.90
CA LEU A 127 -16.26 0.21 -4.26
C LEU A 127 -16.48 1.38 -5.23
N GLU A 128 -17.55 2.14 -5.07
CA GLU A 128 -17.80 3.35 -5.85
C GLU A 128 -16.71 4.41 -5.61
N VAL A 129 -16.39 4.71 -4.34
CA VAL A 129 -15.31 5.64 -3.99
C VAL A 129 -13.98 5.19 -4.58
N LEU A 130 -13.66 3.90 -4.48
CA LEU A 130 -12.44 3.33 -5.07
C LEU A 130 -12.42 3.50 -6.59
N ALA A 131 -13.54 3.18 -7.26
CA ALA A 131 -13.69 3.27 -8.71
C ALA A 131 -13.49 4.70 -9.22
N GLN A 132 -14.09 5.68 -8.53
CA GLN A 132 -13.97 7.10 -8.87
C GLN A 132 -12.54 7.61 -8.65
N ALA A 133 -11.90 7.23 -7.54
CA ALA A 133 -10.60 7.77 -7.18
C ALA A 133 -9.42 7.09 -7.91
N ARG A 134 -9.52 5.80 -8.23
CA ARG A 134 -8.40 5.00 -8.77
C ARG A 134 -8.71 4.23 -10.04
N GLY A 135 -9.92 4.31 -10.59
CA GLY A 135 -10.29 3.52 -11.76
C GLY A 135 -9.40 3.73 -12.99
N TYR A 136 -8.82 4.92 -13.16
CA TYR A 136 -7.93 5.21 -14.29
C TYR A 136 -6.55 4.51 -14.21
N MET A 137 -6.18 3.94 -13.06
CA MET A 137 -4.88 3.29 -12.85
C MET A 137 -4.93 1.93 -12.15
N LEU A 138 -6.09 1.52 -11.65
CA LEU A 138 -6.24 0.26 -10.95
C LEU A 138 -6.15 -0.90 -11.95
N GLU A 139 -5.09 -1.68 -11.84
CA GLU A 139 -4.79 -2.83 -12.69
C GLU A 139 -5.28 -4.14 -12.05
N VAL A 140 -5.27 -4.23 -10.72
CA VAL A 140 -5.66 -5.46 -10.00
C VAL A 140 -6.54 -5.14 -8.80
N LEU A 141 -7.70 -5.79 -8.73
CA LEU A 141 -8.60 -5.73 -7.56
C LEU A 141 -9.01 -7.13 -7.12
N LYS A 142 -8.53 -7.56 -5.95
CA LYS A 142 -8.84 -8.87 -5.38
C LYS A 142 -9.73 -8.74 -4.15
N LEU A 143 -10.94 -9.27 -4.24
CA LEU A 143 -11.89 -9.43 -3.13
C LEU A 143 -11.89 -10.88 -2.64
N ASP A 144 -10.85 -11.29 -1.91
CA ASP A 144 -10.64 -12.67 -1.45
C ASP A 144 -11.45 -12.95 -0.17
N LYS A 145 -12.59 -13.64 -0.32
CA LYS A 145 -13.50 -14.00 0.80
C LYS A 145 -14.00 -12.75 1.55
N CYS A 146 -14.27 -11.68 0.81
CA CYS A 146 -14.89 -10.48 1.35
C CYS A 146 -16.42 -10.61 1.37
N SER A 147 -17.08 -9.80 2.20
CA SER A 147 -18.55 -9.72 2.29
C SER A 147 -19.03 -8.27 2.33
N GLY A 148 -20.33 -8.03 2.15
CA GLY A 148 -20.96 -6.72 2.30
C GLY A 148 -21.19 -5.90 1.02
N PHE A 149 -20.79 -6.42 -0.14
CA PHE A 149 -21.02 -5.80 -1.45
C PHE A 149 -22.01 -6.62 -2.28
N SER A 150 -22.60 -5.99 -3.27
CA SER A 150 -23.54 -6.55 -4.24
C SER A 150 -23.02 -6.39 -5.67
N THR A 151 -23.85 -6.77 -6.65
CA THR A 151 -23.55 -6.54 -8.06
C THR A 151 -23.48 -5.07 -8.44
N ASP A 152 -24.10 -4.18 -7.66
CA ASP A 152 -24.06 -2.73 -7.93
C ASP A 152 -22.67 -2.17 -7.67
N GLY A 153 -22.02 -2.55 -6.56
CA GLY A 153 -20.63 -2.19 -6.30
C GLY A 153 -19.67 -2.66 -7.39
N LEU A 154 -19.87 -3.89 -7.89
CA LEU A 154 -19.07 -4.43 -9.00
C LEU A 154 -19.30 -3.67 -10.31
N ARG A 155 -20.53 -3.20 -10.55
CA ARG A 155 -20.87 -2.38 -11.72
C ARG A 155 -20.11 -1.05 -11.73
N HIS A 156 -19.87 -0.42 -10.58
CA HIS A 156 -19.03 0.79 -10.51
C HIS A 156 -17.58 0.51 -10.93
N ILE A 157 -17.01 -0.60 -10.45
CA ILE A 157 -15.65 -1.03 -10.84
C ILE A 157 -15.58 -1.34 -12.34
N GLY A 158 -16.50 -2.15 -12.86
CA GLY A 158 -16.50 -2.54 -14.27
C GLY A 158 -16.69 -1.38 -15.25
N ARG A 159 -17.32 -0.28 -14.81
CA ARG A 159 -17.50 0.93 -15.62
C ARG A 159 -16.29 1.86 -15.60
N SER A 160 -15.68 2.04 -14.43
CA SER A 160 -14.64 3.05 -14.23
C SER A 160 -13.21 2.51 -14.39
N CYS A 161 -12.98 1.23 -14.06
CA CYS A 161 -11.65 0.62 -14.07
C CYS A 161 -11.32 0.00 -15.44
N ARG A 162 -10.97 0.84 -16.42
CA ARG A 162 -10.74 0.39 -17.81
C ARG A 162 -9.46 -0.44 -18.03
N TYR A 163 -8.50 -0.35 -17.11
CA TYR A 163 -7.21 -1.05 -17.19
C TYR A 163 -7.14 -2.25 -16.25
N LEU A 164 -8.28 -2.71 -15.73
CA LEU A 164 -8.34 -3.84 -14.81
C LEU A 164 -7.98 -5.13 -15.54
N LEU A 165 -6.92 -5.80 -15.08
CA LEU A 165 -6.40 -7.06 -15.62
C LEU A 165 -6.86 -8.27 -14.81
N SER A 166 -7.02 -8.12 -13.49
CA SER A 166 -7.32 -9.23 -12.56
C SER A 166 -8.10 -8.79 -11.32
#